data_AF-A0A367JBV9-F1
#
_entry.id   AF-A0A367JBV9-F1
#
_cell.length_a   1.000
_cell.length_b   1.000
_cell.length_c   1.000
_cell.angle_alpha   90.00
_cell.angle_beta   90.00
_cell.angle_gamma   90.00
#
_symmetry.space_group_name_H-M   'P 1'
#
loop_
_entity.id
_entity.type
_entity.pdbx_description
1 polymer ?
#
loop_
_entity_poly.entity_id
_entity_poly.type
_entity_poly.pdbx_seq_one_letter_code
_entity_poly.pdbx_strand_id
1 'polypeptide(L)'
;MPKLHYKKHKKEKKEKKEKKRDRKRHEYKPPKLYEDEEGWLPPENSFKDEQSEWQERLFDAMMDDEGQDPFYSNYRATPQSMTDEEHRQYIVNGIYEKRNAGKINKEKEREKRRKEAEKKTRELEKEAERKRQAYLKQEEELRSRRAQEDYDLKWQQLEKLKVIKSRDIPWPITRRVFSMDSVLSFMLNGGSSEDIRKRVRQEQIKYHPDKFMTRVMSRFEGNEDDKERVLAHMNEISGWLNEIWNSRS
;
A
#
# COMPACT_ATOMS: atom_id res chain seq x y z
N MET A 1 -6.14 -34.48 -10.18
CA MET A 1 -4.91 -34.47 -9.35
C MET A 1 -3.94 -33.42 -9.90
N PRO A 2 -3.58 -32.37 -9.13
CA PRO A 2 -2.74 -31.27 -9.63
C PRO A 2 -1.26 -31.68 -9.65
N LYS A 3 -0.57 -31.46 -10.77
CA LYS A 3 0.87 -31.76 -10.94
C LYS A 3 1.72 -30.64 -10.31
N LEU A 4 2.38 -30.96 -9.20
CA LEU A 4 3.35 -30.10 -8.52
C LEU A 4 4.64 -29.99 -9.35
N HIS A 5 4.92 -28.78 -9.88
CA HIS A 5 6.20 -28.46 -10.52
C HIS A 5 7.24 -28.06 -9.47
N TYR A 6 8.20 -28.95 -9.18
CA TYR A 6 9.36 -28.65 -8.34
C TYR A 6 10.41 -27.86 -9.13
N LYS A 7 10.72 -26.63 -8.68
CA LYS A 7 11.86 -25.84 -9.16
C LYS A 7 13.17 -26.48 -8.67
N LYS A 8 13.99 -26.96 -9.61
CA LYS A 8 15.35 -27.46 -9.36
C LYS A 8 16.24 -26.31 -8.85
N HIS A 9 16.68 -26.39 -7.60
CA HIS A 9 17.75 -25.55 -7.07
C HIS A 9 19.08 -25.92 -7.74
N LYS A 10 19.67 -24.95 -8.45
CA LYS A 10 21.00 -25.05 -9.08
C LYS A 10 22.06 -24.94 -7.98
N LYS A 11 22.76 -26.03 -7.71
CA LYS A 11 23.87 -26.13 -6.74
C LYS A 11 25.10 -25.44 -7.34
N GLU A 12 25.43 -24.23 -6.87
CA GLU A 12 26.72 -23.59 -7.20
C GLU A 12 27.85 -24.24 -6.38
N LYS A 13 28.70 -25.00 -7.06
CA LYS A 13 30.00 -25.45 -6.57
C LYS A 13 30.93 -24.22 -6.48
N LYS A 14 31.24 -23.75 -5.27
CA LYS A 14 32.35 -22.82 -5.03
C LYS A 14 33.67 -23.59 -5.03
N GLU A 15 34.42 -23.47 -6.12
CA GLU A 15 35.84 -23.85 -6.18
C GLU A 15 36.65 -22.96 -5.22
N LYS A 16 37.30 -23.57 -4.23
CA LYS A 16 38.34 -22.93 -3.41
C LYS A 16 39.63 -22.89 -4.23
N LYS A 17 39.97 -21.73 -4.80
CA LYS A 17 41.32 -21.46 -5.30
C LYS A 17 42.20 -20.97 -4.14
N GLU A 18 43.10 -21.83 -3.68
CA GLU A 18 44.22 -21.46 -2.82
C GLU A 18 45.15 -20.51 -3.59
N LYS A 19 45.17 -19.23 -3.20
CA LYS A 19 46.21 -18.29 -3.61
C LYS A 19 47.32 -18.32 -2.57
N LYS A 20 48.40 -19.06 -2.87
CA LYS A 20 49.71 -18.89 -2.19
C LYS A 20 50.14 -17.44 -2.39
N ARG A 21 50.22 -16.67 -1.30
CA ARG A 21 50.70 -15.30 -1.30
C ARG A 21 52.20 -15.33 -0.99
N ASP A 22 53.01 -15.11 -2.02
CA ASP A 22 54.41 -14.74 -1.87
C ASP A 22 54.51 -13.43 -1.07
N ARG A 23 55.09 -13.52 0.13
CA ARG A 23 55.45 -12.36 0.94
C ARG A 23 56.76 -11.79 0.39
N LYS A 24 56.69 -10.91 -0.60
CA LYS A 24 57.80 -9.98 -0.87
C LYS A 24 57.94 -9.06 0.35
N ARG A 25 59.06 -9.15 1.05
CA ARG A 25 59.46 -8.17 2.07
C ARG A 25 59.55 -6.81 1.38
N HIS A 26 58.62 -5.93 1.73
CA HIS A 26 58.65 -4.55 1.28
C HIS A 26 59.66 -3.83 2.19
N GLU A 27 60.84 -3.52 1.65
CA GLU A 27 61.74 -2.57 2.30
C GLU A 27 61.01 -1.24 2.44
N TYR A 28 60.94 -0.75 3.67
CA TYR A 28 60.38 0.54 3.98
C TYR A 28 61.40 1.62 3.60
N LYS A 29 61.06 2.46 2.62
CA LYS A 29 61.76 3.71 2.36
C LYS A 29 60.99 4.81 3.10
N PRO A 30 61.59 5.49 4.09
CA PRO A 30 60.92 6.59 4.77
C PRO A 30 60.59 7.70 3.77
N PRO A 31 59.39 8.31 3.84
CA PRO A 31 59.03 9.43 2.98
C PRO A 31 60.00 10.59 3.16
N LYS A 32 60.54 11.12 2.06
CA LYS A 32 61.28 12.39 2.07
C LYS A 32 60.26 13.51 2.28
N LEU A 33 60.50 14.35 3.29
CA LEU A 33 59.52 15.31 3.79
C LEU A 33 59.48 16.63 3.00
N TYR A 34 60.36 16.85 2.02
CA TYR A 34 60.38 18.10 1.24
C TYR A 34 60.89 17.81 -0.18
N GLU A 35 59.97 17.59 -1.11
CA GLU A 35 60.16 17.89 -2.53
C GLU A 35 58.96 18.76 -2.93
N ASP A 36 59.28 19.99 -3.33
CA ASP A 36 58.36 21.04 -3.71
C ASP A 36 57.59 20.65 -4.98
N GLU A 37 56.32 20.22 -4.84
CA GLU A 37 55.35 20.13 -5.94
C GLU A 37 53.96 20.61 -5.49
N GLU A 38 53.67 21.85 -5.88
CA GLU A 38 52.43 22.32 -6.49
C GLU A 38 51.09 21.66 -6.06
N GLY A 39 50.42 22.32 -5.12
CA GLY A 39 48.99 22.65 -5.29
C GLY A 39 47.95 21.58 -5.02
N TRP A 40 47.93 21.01 -3.81
CA TRP A 40 46.67 20.43 -3.29
C TRP A 40 45.81 21.56 -2.71
N LEU A 41 44.90 22.11 -3.52
CA LEU A 41 43.85 23.01 -3.04
C LEU A 41 42.66 22.17 -2.52
N PRO A 42 42.30 22.26 -1.23
CA PRO A 42 41.12 21.58 -0.72
C PRO A 42 39.84 22.13 -1.38
N PRO A 43 38.81 21.30 -1.59
CA PRO A 43 37.52 21.75 -2.14
C PRO A 43 36.92 22.89 -1.31
N GLU A 44 36.37 23.93 -1.94
CA GLU A 44 35.83 25.16 -1.31
C GLU A 44 34.69 24.91 -0.30
N ASN A 45 34.09 23.72 -0.29
CA ASN A 45 33.06 23.31 0.68
C ASN A 45 33.61 22.56 1.91
N SER A 46 34.93 22.50 2.09
CA SER A 46 35.59 21.91 3.27
C SER A 46 35.59 22.85 4.49
N PHE A 47 35.26 24.13 4.32
CA PHE A 47 35.06 25.08 5.42
C PHE A 47 33.67 25.01 6.04
N LYS A 48 33.11 23.80 6.20
CA LYS A 48 32.10 23.63 7.24
C LYS A 48 32.87 23.70 8.54
N ASP A 49 32.65 24.79 9.29
CA ASP A 49 33.35 25.17 10.51
C ASP A 49 33.88 23.96 11.30
N GLU A 50 35.12 23.55 11.03
CA GLU A 50 35.83 22.58 11.89
C GLU A 50 35.82 23.07 13.33
N GLN A 51 35.72 24.39 13.51
CA GLN A 51 35.52 25.05 14.78
C GLN A 51 34.17 24.75 15.43
N SER A 52 33.07 24.62 14.67
CA SER A 52 31.77 24.16 15.20
C SER A 52 31.80 22.67 15.52
N GLU A 53 32.39 21.82 14.67
CA GLU A 53 32.49 20.39 14.98
C GLU A 53 33.43 20.11 16.16
N TRP A 54 34.51 20.90 16.29
CA TRP A 54 35.41 20.86 17.43
C TRP A 54 34.76 21.43 18.68
N GLN A 55 33.98 22.52 18.58
CA GLN A 55 33.21 23.06 19.70
C GLN A 55 32.12 22.09 20.13
N GLU A 56 31.36 21.49 19.22
CA GLU A 56 30.37 20.45 19.54
C GLU A 56 31.05 19.26 20.20
N ARG A 57 32.19 18.77 19.68
CA ARG A 57 32.97 17.71 20.35
C ARG A 57 33.50 18.12 21.72
N LEU A 58 33.93 19.37 21.90
CA LEU A 58 34.42 19.89 23.18
C LEU A 58 33.27 20.00 24.18
N PHE A 59 32.10 20.48 23.75
CA PHE A 59 30.89 20.52 24.55
C PHE A 59 30.36 19.13 24.90
N ASP A 60 30.43 18.17 23.98
CA ASP A 60 30.06 16.77 24.22
C ASP A 60 31.03 16.11 25.22
N ALA A 61 32.33 16.39 25.09
CA ALA A 61 33.36 15.92 26.01
C ALA A 61 33.25 16.57 27.41
N MET A 62 32.92 17.86 27.49
CA MET A 62 32.69 18.55 28.77
C MET A 62 31.36 18.13 29.42
N MET A 63 30.31 17.83 28.65
CA MET A 63 29.07 17.26 29.19
C MET A 63 29.29 15.90 29.83
N ASP A 64 30.23 15.09 29.31
CA ASP A 64 30.59 13.79 29.88
C ASP A 64 31.48 13.92 31.14
N ASP A 65 32.28 15.00 31.28
CA ASP A 65 33.25 15.20 32.37
C ASP A 65 32.71 16.05 33.55
N GLU A 66 31.76 16.96 33.34
CA GLU A 66 31.18 17.80 34.41
C GLU A 66 30.17 17.06 35.33
N GLY A 67 29.93 15.77 35.11
CA GLY A 67 28.93 15.00 35.85
C GLY A 67 29.44 14.12 36.98
N GLN A 68 30.74 13.85 37.09
CA GLN A 68 31.17 12.66 37.85
C GLN A 68 32.54 12.75 38.50
N ASP A 69 32.73 13.78 39.33
CA ASP A 69 33.74 13.68 40.39
C ASP A 69 33.36 12.50 41.33
N PRO A 70 34.15 11.41 41.41
CA PRO A 70 33.81 10.23 42.20
C PRO A 70 33.78 10.52 43.70
N PHE A 71 34.39 11.63 44.14
CA PHE A 71 34.54 11.97 45.55
C PHE A 71 33.40 12.83 46.11
N TYR A 72 32.70 13.63 45.30
CA TYR A 72 31.68 14.59 45.79
C TYR A 72 30.24 14.34 45.29
N SER A 73 30.00 13.47 44.31
CA SER A 73 28.67 13.26 43.73
C SER A 73 27.72 12.36 44.54
N ASN A 74 28.18 11.76 45.65
CA ASN A 74 27.35 10.83 46.45
C ASN A 74 26.42 11.51 47.47
N TYR A 75 26.49 12.83 47.65
CA TYR A 75 25.47 13.57 48.42
C TYR A 75 24.35 14.08 47.52
N ARG A 76 23.72 13.18 46.74
CA ARG A 76 22.35 13.46 46.31
C ARG A 76 21.49 13.42 47.57
N ALA A 77 21.02 14.59 47.99
CA ALA A 77 20.12 14.73 49.13
C ALA A 77 19.02 13.66 49.04
N THR A 78 19.02 12.74 50.01
CA THR A 78 17.91 11.82 50.20
C THR A 78 16.64 12.67 50.34
N PRO A 79 15.57 12.42 49.58
CA PRO A 79 14.31 13.10 49.81
C PRO A 79 13.92 12.90 51.27
N GLN A 80 13.90 13.98 52.07
CA GLN A 80 13.75 13.94 53.53
C GLN A 80 12.39 13.37 54.02
N SER A 81 11.57 12.85 53.11
CA SER A 81 10.24 12.31 53.37
C SER A 81 10.08 10.82 53.01
N MET A 82 11.13 10.12 52.57
CA MET A 82 11.03 8.67 52.32
C MET A 82 11.15 7.89 53.63
N THR A 83 10.33 6.86 53.79
CA THR A 83 10.46 5.92 54.90
C THR A 83 11.76 5.11 54.76
N ASP A 84 12.33 4.65 55.87
CA ASP A 84 13.59 3.88 55.87
C ASP A 84 13.53 2.63 54.96
N GLU A 85 12.34 2.04 54.76
CA GLU A 85 12.13 0.90 53.87
C GLU A 85 12.22 1.30 52.38
N GLU A 86 11.61 2.43 52.01
CA GLU A 86 11.71 2.97 50.65
C GLU A 86 13.13 3.40 50.32
N HIS A 87 13.85 3.96 51.31
CA HIS A 87 15.25 4.34 51.17
C HIS A 87 16.16 3.11 50.96
N ARG A 88 15.93 2.01 51.69
CA ARG A 88 16.62 0.73 51.45
C ARG A 88 16.38 0.21 50.05
N GLN A 89 15.13 0.21 49.58
CA GLN A 89 14.78 -0.24 48.24
C GLN A 89 15.41 0.65 47.16
N TYR A 90 15.44 1.97 47.37
CA TYR A 90 16.12 2.90 46.48
C TYR A 90 17.62 2.63 46.34
N ILE A 91 18.33 2.39 47.45
CA ILE A 91 19.77 2.03 47.43
C ILE A 91 19.98 0.70 46.71
N VAL A 92 19.18 -0.32 47.03
CA VAL A 92 19.25 -1.64 46.39
C VAL A 92 19.01 -1.54 44.89
N ASN A 93 18.00 -0.77 44.47
CA ASN A 93 17.69 -0.52 43.07
C ASN A 93 18.82 0.26 42.38
N GLY A 94 19.36 1.30 43.01
CA GLY A 94 20.47 2.07 42.46
C GLY A 94 21.76 1.25 42.29
N ILE A 95 22.07 0.35 43.23
CA ILE A 95 23.20 -0.59 43.10
C ILE A 95 22.92 -1.62 41.99
N TYR A 96 21.69 -2.14 41.92
CA TYR A 96 21.27 -3.10 40.90
C TYR A 96 21.32 -2.50 39.49
N GLU A 97 20.84 -1.28 39.32
CA GLU A 97 20.88 -0.51 38.08
C GLU A 97 22.32 -0.25 37.64
N LYS A 98 23.20 0.21 38.54
CA LYS A 98 24.62 0.42 38.23
C LYS A 98 25.32 -0.88 37.83
N ARG A 99 25.09 -1.98 38.55
CA ARG A 99 25.71 -3.30 38.28
C ARG A 99 25.19 -3.93 36.99
N ASN A 100 23.91 -3.74 36.67
CA ASN A 100 23.27 -4.33 35.50
C ASN A 100 23.07 -3.34 34.35
N ALA A 101 23.62 -2.13 34.43
CA ALA A 101 23.45 -1.07 33.43
C ALA A 101 23.70 -1.57 32.00
N GLY A 102 24.79 -2.33 31.79
CA GLY A 102 25.10 -2.93 30.50
C GLY A 102 24.08 -3.98 30.02
N LYS A 103 23.51 -4.77 30.93
CA LYS A 103 22.46 -5.75 30.62
C LYS A 103 21.13 -5.05 30.30
N ILE A 104 20.76 -4.07 31.12
CA ILE A 104 19.55 -3.25 30.95
C ILE A 104 19.59 -2.48 29.63
N ASN A 105 20.72 -1.86 29.30
CA ASN A 105 20.88 -1.14 28.03
C ASN A 105 20.81 -2.07 26.82
N LYS A 106 21.47 -3.24 26.89
CA LYS A 106 21.40 -4.25 25.82
C LYS A 106 20.00 -4.80 25.62
N GLU A 107 19.24 -4.98 26.69
CA GLU A 107 17.84 -5.42 26.63
C GLU A 107 16.92 -4.34 26.06
N LYS A 108 17.09 -3.07 26.49
CA LYS A 108 16.39 -1.91 25.92
C LYS A 108 16.67 -1.74 24.43
N GLU A 109 17.92 -1.93 24.00
CA GLU A 109 18.31 -1.84 22.59
C GLU A 109 17.67 -2.98 21.76
N ARG A 110 17.67 -4.21 22.30
CA ARG A 110 17.00 -5.35 21.66
C ARG A 110 15.49 -5.11 21.55
N GLU A 111 14.87 -4.54 22.59
CA GLU A 111 13.45 -4.21 22.57
C GLU A 111 13.14 -3.10 21.56
N LYS A 112 13.96 -2.03 21.50
CA LYS A 112 13.85 -0.98 20.47
C LYS A 112 13.97 -1.56 19.07
N ARG A 113 14.97 -2.39 18.81
CA ARG A 113 15.15 -3.07 17.52
C ARG A 113 13.97 -3.99 17.16
N ARG A 114 13.40 -4.68 18.15
CA ARG A 114 12.20 -5.50 17.95
C ARG A 114 11.00 -4.64 17.59
N LYS A 115 10.76 -3.55 18.33
CA LYS A 115 9.68 -2.59 18.07
C LYS A 115 9.82 -1.93 16.70
N GLU A 116 11.03 -1.57 16.29
CA GLU A 116 11.30 -1.01 14.96
C GLU A 116 11.08 -2.03 13.84
N ALA A 117 11.55 -3.26 14.02
CA ALA A 117 11.30 -4.33 13.05
C ALA A 117 9.79 -4.61 12.92
N GLU A 118 9.08 -4.68 14.04
CA GLU A 118 7.63 -4.86 14.08
C GLU A 118 6.89 -3.71 13.38
N LYS A 119 7.25 -2.46 13.67
CA LYS A 119 6.70 -1.28 12.98
C LYS A 119 6.92 -1.35 11.47
N LYS A 120 8.15 -1.66 11.03
CA LYS A 120 8.46 -1.80 9.60
C LYS A 120 7.64 -2.91 8.94
N THR A 121 7.51 -4.07 9.60
CA THR A 121 6.67 -5.17 9.06
C THR A 121 5.21 -4.78 8.96
N ARG A 122 4.68 -4.09 9.98
CA ARG A 122 3.28 -3.61 9.99
C ARG A 122 3.02 -2.55 8.94
N GLU A 123 3.99 -1.67 8.68
CA GLU A 123 3.91 -0.66 7.62
C GLU A 123 3.93 -1.31 6.24
N LEU A 124 4.83 -2.26 6.00
CA LEU A 124 4.87 -3.04 4.75
C LEU A 124 3.58 -3.82 4.51
N GLU A 125 3.01 -4.44 5.55
CA GLU A 125 1.73 -5.16 5.46
C GLU A 125 0.58 -4.20 5.13
N LYS A 126 0.50 -3.05 5.80
CA LYS A 126 -0.49 -2.01 5.49
C LYS A 126 -0.35 -1.50 4.06
N GLU A 127 0.88 -1.29 3.59
CA GLU A 127 1.13 -0.83 2.22
C GLU A 127 0.74 -1.91 1.20
N ALA A 128 1.05 -3.18 1.47
CA ALA A 128 0.66 -4.31 0.63
C ALA A 128 -0.87 -4.45 0.56
N GLU A 129 -1.56 -4.33 1.68
CA GLU A 129 -3.03 -4.38 1.73
C GLU A 129 -3.65 -3.19 0.97
N ARG A 130 -3.11 -1.98 1.13
CA ARG A 130 -3.55 -0.81 0.34
C ARG A 130 -3.36 -1.03 -1.15
N LYS A 131 -2.21 -1.58 -1.57
CA LYS A 131 -1.95 -1.91 -2.98
C LYS A 131 -2.91 -2.98 -3.49
N ARG A 132 -3.20 -4.01 -2.69
CA ARG A 132 -4.16 -5.05 -3.02
C ARG A 132 -5.57 -4.49 -3.20
N GLN A 133 -6.02 -3.65 -2.28
CA GLN A 133 -7.34 -3.00 -2.39
C GLN A 133 -7.42 -2.07 -3.59
N ALA A 134 -6.36 -1.29 -3.86
CA ALA A 134 -6.31 -0.43 -5.05
C ALA A 134 -6.38 -1.26 -6.34
N TYR A 135 -5.66 -2.39 -6.39
CA TYR A 135 -5.70 -3.30 -7.55
C TYR A 135 -7.09 -3.90 -7.76
N LEU A 136 -7.74 -4.39 -6.69
CA LEU A 136 -9.09 -4.95 -6.77
C LEU A 136 -10.11 -3.91 -7.26
N LYS A 137 -10.02 -2.67 -6.78
CA LYS A 137 -10.87 -1.56 -7.24
C LYS A 137 -10.65 -1.26 -8.73
N GLN A 138 -9.40 -1.17 -9.16
CA GLN A 138 -9.08 -0.96 -10.58
C GLN A 138 -9.60 -2.11 -11.46
N GLU A 139 -9.46 -3.35 -11.01
CA GLU A 139 -9.96 -4.51 -11.75
C GLU A 139 -11.49 -4.48 -11.88
N GLU A 140 -12.19 -4.10 -10.81
CA GLU A 140 -13.65 -3.94 -10.81
C GLU A 140 -14.09 -2.81 -11.76
N GLU A 141 -13.43 -1.65 -11.71
CA GLU A 141 -13.68 -0.52 -12.62
C GLU A 141 -13.47 -0.91 -14.09
N LEU A 142 -12.36 -1.59 -14.40
CA LEU A 142 -12.07 -2.08 -15.74
C LEU A 142 -13.12 -3.09 -16.20
N ARG A 143 -13.54 -3.99 -15.31
CA ARG A 143 -14.58 -4.97 -15.61
C ARG A 143 -15.92 -4.30 -15.87
N SER A 144 -16.31 -3.31 -15.06
CA SER A 144 -17.55 -2.58 -15.26
C SER A 144 -17.53 -1.76 -16.55
N ARG A 145 -16.39 -1.15 -16.87
CA ARG A 145 -16.22 -0.40 -18.11
C ARG A 145 -16.32 -1.32 -19.33
N ARG A 146 -15.66 -2.47 -19.32
CA ARG A 146 -15.80 -3.49 -20.38
C ARG A 146 -17.24 -3.96 -20.52
N ALA A 147 -17.94 -4.19 -19.40
CA ALA A 147 -19.35 -4.57 -19.42
C ALA A 147 -20.24 -3.50 -20.05
N GLN A 148 -19.94 -2.21 -19.86
CA GLN A 148 -20.63 -1.09 -20.50
C GLN A 148 -20.31 -1.02 -22.01
N GLU A 149 -19.03 -1.14 -22.38
CA GLU A 149 -18.62 -1.17 -23.80
C GLU A 149 -19.29 -2.36 -24.54
N ASP A 150 -19.30 -3.54 -23.93
CA ASP A 150 -19.98 -4.73 -24.45
C ASP A 150 -21.50 -4.53 -24.58
N TYR A 151 -22.11 -3.81 -23.63
CA TYR A 151 -23.53 -3.48 -23.65
C TYR A 151 -23.88 -2.54 -24.81
N ASP A 152 -23.09 -1.49 -25.01
CA ASP A 152 -23.28 -0.55 -26.11
C ASP A 152 -23.06 -1.22 -27.46
N LEU A 153 -22.04 -2.08 -27.57
CA LEU A 153 -21.79 -2.87 -28.78
C LEU A 153 -22.96 -3.78 -29.12
N LYS A 154 -23.57 -4.44 -28.14
CA LYS A 154 -24.76 -5.28 -28.36
C LYS A 154 -25.96 -4.46 -28.84
N TRP A 155 -26.16 -3.26 -28.30
CA TRP A 155 -27.20 -2.35 -28.80
C TRP A 155 -26.96 -1.95 -30.26
N GLN A 156 -25.72 -1.62 -30.62
CA GLN A 156 -25.37 -1.31 -32.02
C GLN A 156 -25.54 -2.51 -32.97
N GLN A 157 -25.27 -3.72 -32.47
CA GLN A 157 -25.51 -4.95 -33.23
C GLN A 157 -27.01 -5.19 -33.43
N LEU A 158 -27.81 -4.98 -32.39
CA LEU A 158 -29.27 -5.14 -32.43
C LEU A 158 -29.93 -4.19 -33.45
N GLU A 159 -29.44 -2.96 -33.59
CA GLU A 159 -29.96 -2.02 -34.61
C GLU A 159 -29.75 -2.52 -36.06
N LYS A 160 -28.66 -3.25 -36.29
CA LYS A 160 -28.28 -3.80 -37.61
C LYS A 160 -29.00 -5.10 -37.95
N LEU A 161 -29.48 -5.83 -36.93
CA LEU A 161 -30.20 -7.08 -37.13
C LEU A 161 -31.61 -6.83 -37.67
N LYS A 162 -31.99 -7.62 -38.67
CA LYS A 162 -33.36 -7.64 -39.22
C LYS A 162 -34.32 -8.47 -38.37
N VAL A 163 -33.78 -9.46 -37.67
CA VAL A 163 -34.51 -10.41 -36.83
C VAL A 163 -33.85 -10.40 -35.45
N ILE A 164 -34.65 -10.24 -34.41
CA ILE A 164 -34.19 -10.16 -33.01
C ILE A 164 -34.77 -11.33 -32.23
N LYS A 165 -33.92 -12.05 -31.46
CA LYS A 165 -34.35 -13.08 -30.52
C LYS A 165 -34.27 -12.57 -29.09
N SER A 166 -34.92 -13.28 -28.15
CA SER A 166 -34.90 -12.95 -26.71
C SER A 166 -33.48 -12.81 -26.13
N ARG A 167 -32.51 -13.59 -26.64
CA ARG A 167 -31.12 -13.57 -26.17
C ARG A 167 -30.29 -12.39 -26.69
N ASP A 168 -30.74 -11.76 -27.77
CA ASP A 168 -30.01 -10.67 -28.41
C ASP A 168 -30.27 -9.33 -27.74
N ILE A 169 -31.33 -9.23 -26.92
CA ILE A 169 -31.67 -8.02 -26.18
C ILE A 169 -30.62 -7.83 -25.07
N PRO A 170 -29.80 -6.77 -25.15
CA PRO A 170 -28.90 -6.43 -24.06
C PRO A 170 -29.75 -5.92 -22.90
N TRP A 171 -29.52 -6.48 -21.70
CA TRP A 171 -30.14 -6.02 -20.47
C TRP A 171 -29.07 -5.30 -19.62
N PRO A 172 -29.41 -4.23 -18.90
CA PRO A 172 -28.45 -3.43 -18.14
C PRO A 172 -28.13 -4.13 -16.80
N ILE A 173 -27.56 -5.34 -16.86
CA ILE A 173 -27.40 -6.22 -15.71
C ILE A 173 -25.93 -6.65 -15.61
N THR A 174 -25.34 -6.47 -14.44
CA THR A 174 -23.92 -6.83 -14.20
C THR A 174 -23.72 -8.34 -14.00
N ARG A 175 -24.73 -9.02 -13.44
CA ARG A 175 -24.71 -10.46 -13.13
C ARG A 175 -25.73 -11.19 -14.00
N ARG A 176 -25.75 -12.53 -13.97
CA ARG A 176 -26.79 -13.32 -14.66
C ARG A 176 -28.14 -13.31 -13.94
N VAL A 177 -28.27 -12.53 -12.87
CA VAL A 177 -29.47 -12.46 -12.03
C VAL A 177 -30.22 -11.17 -12.34
N PHE A 178 -31.49 -11.30 -12.67
CA PHE A 178 -32.40 -10.18 -12.89
C PHE A 178 -32.82 -9.61 -11.54
N SER A 179 -32.24 -8.48 -11.13
CA SER A 179 -32.50 -7.84 -9.84
C SER A 179 -32.22 -6.35 -9.91
N MET A 180 -32.98 -5.57 -9.15
CA MET A 180 -32.78 -4.13 -8.98
C MET A 180 -31.33 -3.80 -8.59
N ASP A 181 -30.72 -4.57 -7.68
CA ASP A 181 -29.33 -4.38 -7.25
C ASP A 181 -28.32 -4.54 -8.40
N SER A 182 -28.61 -5.45 -9.34
CA SER A 182 -27.73 -5.68 -10.50
C SER A 182 -27.85 -4.59 -11.57
N VAL A 183 -29.01 -3.95 -11.68
CA VAL A 183 -29.21 -2.76 -12.53
C VAL A 183 -28.62 -1.52 -11.87
N LEU A 184 -28.82 -1.37 -10.56
CA LEU A 184 -28.17 -0.36 -9.74
C LEU A 184 -26.65 -0.44 -9.88
N SER A 185 -26.05 -1.61 -9.63
CA SER A 185 -24.60 -1.77 -9.77
C SER A 185 -24.13 -1.39 -11.18
N PHE A 186 -24.88 -1.76 -12.21
CA PHE A 186 -24.54 -1.43 -13.60
C PHE A 186 -24.52 0.09 -13.86
N MET A 187 -25.53 0.81 -13.36
CA MET A 187 -25.67 2.26 -13.53
C MET A 187 -24.72 3.07 -12.63
N LEU A 188 -24.41 2.56 -11.44
CA LEU A 188 -23.54 3.21 -10.46
C LEU A 188 -22.05 3.07 -10.76
N ASN A 189 -21.69 2.14 -11.65
CA ASN A 189 -20.30 1.92 -12.01
C ASN A 189 -19.77 3.03 -12.94
N GLY A 190 -19.03 3.97 -12.35
CA GLY A 190 -18.11 4.85 -13.07
C GLY A 190 -18.68 6.21 -13.47
N GLY A 191 -18.97 7.09 -12.52
CA GLY A 191 -19.17 8.51 -12.82
C GLY A 191 -19.73 9.32 -11.65
N SER A 192 -19.83 10.64 -11.85
CA SER A 192 -20.46 11.54 -10.90
C SER A 192 -21.98 11.28 -10.82
N SER A 193 -22.63 11.80 -9.78
CA SER A 193 -24.09 11.74 -9.62
C SER A 193 -24.84 12.26 -10.86
N GLU A 194 -24.28 13.28 -11.51
CA GLU A 194 -24.85 13.86 -12.74
C GLU A 194 -24.72 12.91 -13.95
N ASP A 195 -23.59 12.22 -14.10
CA ASP A 195 -23.36 11.25 -15.18
C ASP A 195 -24.27 10.03 -15.03
N ILE A 196 -24.51 9.61 -13.78
CA ILE A 196 -25.45 8.54 -13.45
C ILE A 196 -26.87 8.96 -13.86
N ARG A 197 -27.31 10.18 -13.51
CA ARG A 197 -28.63 10.70 -13.94
C ARG A 197 -28.75 10.72 -15.48
N LYS A 198 -27.76 11.27 -16.18
CA LYS A 198 -27.76 11.31 -17.66
C LYS A 198 -27.90 9.91 -18.26
N ARG A 199 -27.18 8.92 -17.72
CA ARG A 199 -27.28 7.51 -18.14
C ARG A 199 -28.65 6.92 -17.87
N VAL A 200 -29.19 7.05 -16.66
CA VAL A 200 -30.53 6.53 -16.32
C VAL A 200 -31.59 7.12 -17.26
N ARG A 201 -31.51 8.42 -17.57
CA ARG A 201 -32.43 9.06 -18.52
C ARG A 201 -32.31 8.51 -19.94
N GLN A 202 -31.10 8.27 -20.42
CA GLN A 202 -30.89 7.65 -21.74
C GLN A 202 -31.48 6.23 -21.78
N GLU A 203 -31.27 5.46 -20.73
CA GLU A 203 -31.78 4.09 -20.61
C GLU A 203 -33.31 4.06 -20.47
N GLN A 204 -33.91 5.00 -19.72
CA GLN A 204 -35.38 5.16 -19.67
C GLN A 204 -35.97 5.40 -21.07
N ILE A 205 -35.31 6.19 -21.92
CA ILE A 205 -35.79 6.43 -23.29
C ILE A 205 -35.67 5.15 -24.15
N LYS A 206 -34.59 4.37 -23.96
CA LYS A 206 -34.37 3.11 -24.69
C LYS A 206 -35.38 2.02 -24.28
N TYR A 207 -35.64 1.88 -22.98
CA TYR A 207 -36.59 0.91 -22.42
C TYR A 207 -37.99 1.47 -22.20
N HIS A 208 -38.32 2.63 -22.80
CA HIS A 208 -39.69 3.11 -22.80
C HIS A 208 -40.56 2.14 -23.59
N PRO A 209 -41.72 1.70 -23.07
CA PRO A 209 -42.51 0.64 -23.70
C PRO A 209 -42.83 0.94 -25.17
N ASP A 210 -43.19 2.17 -25.50
CA ASP A 210 -43.45 2.58 -26.89
C ASP A 210 -42.22 2.46 -27.82
N LYS A 211 -41.04 2.94 -27.39
CA LYS A 211 -39.81 2.88 -28.18
C LYS A 211 -39.29 1.46 -28.30
N PHE A 212 -39.43 0.67 -27.25
CA PHE A 212 -39.02 -0.72 -27.22
C PHE A 212 -39.93 -1.58 -28.12
N MET A 213 -41.24 -1.38 -28.07
CA MET A 213 -42.21 -2.07 -28.95
C MET A 213 -41.90 -1.79 -30.42
N THR A 214 -41.74 -0.51 -30.78
CA THR A 214 -41.48 -0.13 -32.18
C THR A 214 -40.12 -0.60 -32.70
N ARG A 215 -39.05 -0.52 -31.89
CA ARG A 215 -37.69 -0.88 -32.33
C ARG A 215 -37.36 -2.37 -32.22
N VAL A 216 -37.75 -3.00 -31.11
CA VAL A 216 -37.36 -4.37 -30.78
C VAL A 216 -38.49 -5.34 -31.14
N MET A 217 -39.72 -5.09 -30.67
CA MET A 217 -40.82 -6.04 -30.86
C MET A 217 -41.30 -6.14 -32.31
N SER A 218 -41.24 -5.05 -33.09
CA SER A 218 -41.57 -5.10 -34.53
C SER A 218 -40.67 -6.04 -35.35
N ARG A 219 -39.46 -6.35 -34.85
CA ARG A 219 -38.47 -7.23 -35.51
C ARG A 219 -38.23 -8.52 -34.74
N PHE A 220 -39.02 -8.76 -33.68
CA PHE A 220 -38.82 -9.89 -32.80
C PHE A 220 -39.41 -11.16 -33.40
N GLU A 221 -38.57 -12.18 -33.58
CA GLU A 221 -38.99 -13.50 -34.02
C GLU A 221 -38.81 -14.49 -32.86
N GLY A 222 -39.92 -14.86 -32.23
CA GLY A 222 -39.96 -15.77 -31.08
C GLY A 222 -41.38 -16.20 -30.76
N ASN A 223 -41.51 -17.16 -29.86
CA ASN A 223 -42.80 -17.65 -29.41
C ASN A 223 -43.55 -16.55 -28.64
N GLU A 224 -44.88 -16.61 -28.59
CA GLU A 224 -45.67 -15.58 -27.87
C GLU A 224 -45.29 -15.53 -26.38
N ASP A 225 -45.02 -16.69 -25.77
CA ASP A 225 -44.50 -16.79 -24.39
C ASP A 225 -43.16 -16.04 -24.19
N ASP A 226 -42.27 -16.06 -25.20
CA ASP A 226 -40.98 -15.38 -25.12
C ASP A 226 -41.16 -13.87 -25.24
N LYS A 227 -42.13 -13.42 -26.05
CA LYS A 227 -42.50 -12.01 -26.16
C LYS A 227 -43.03 -11.49 -24.83
N GLU A 228 -43.96 -12.22 -24.21
CA GLU A 228 -44.53 -11.84 -22.91
C GLU A 228 -43.45 -11.74 -21.83
N ARG A 229 -42.50 -12.69 -21.79
CA ARG A 229 -41.36 -12.65 -20.86
C ARG A 229 -40.47 -11.43 -21.07
N VAL A 230 -40.16 -11.11 -22.33
CA VAL A 230 -39.36 -9.93 -22.67
C VAL A 230 -40.07 -8.64 -22.25
N LEU A 231 -41.39 -8.56 -22.47
CA LEU A 231 -42.19 -7.40 -22.08
C LEU A 231 -42.27 -7.26 -20.55
N ALA A 232 -42.44 -8.37 -19.83
CA ALA A 232 -42.41 -8.37 -18.36
C ALA A 232 -41.06 -7.84 -17.83
N HIS A 233 -39.94 -8.37 -18.34
CA HIS A 233 -38.61 -7.90 -17.98
C HIS A 233 -38.40 -6.42 -18.34
N MET A 234 -38.88 -5.97 -19.50
CA MET A 234 -38.78 -4.57 -19.90
C MET A 234 -39.57 -3.65 -18.95
N ASN A 235 -40.78 -4.04 -18.57
CA ASN A 235 -41.59 -3.30 -17.60
C ASN A 235 -40.94 -3.24 -16.22
N GLU A 236 -40.37 -4.36 -15.75
CA GLU A 236 -39.63 -4.41 -14.49
C GLU A 236 -38.42 -3.48 -14.50
N ILE A 237 -37.61 -3.50 -15.58
CA ILE A 237 -36.46 -2.58 -15.74
C ILE A 237 -36.92 -1.14 -15.81
N SER A 238 -37.98 -0.83 -16.56
CA SER A 238 -38.52 0.53 -16.66
C SER A 238 -38.96 1.04 -15.28
N GLY A 239 -39.62 0.18 -14.49
CA GLY A 239 -39.97 0.46 -13.10
C GLY A 239 -38.75 0.74 -12.22
N TRP A 240 -37.73 -0.12 -12.27
CA TRP A 240 -36.49 0.08 -11.51
C TRP A 240 -35.76 1.36 -11.93
N LEU A 241 -35.68 1.66 -13.23
CA LEU A 241 -35.06 2.89 -13.71
C LEU A 241 -35.79 4.15 -13.20
N ASN A 242 -37.11 4.11 -13.09
CA ASN A 242 -37.88 5.20 -12.49
C ASN A 242 -37.61 5.34 -10.99
N GLU A 243 -37.49 4.23 -10.26
CA GLU A 243 -37.14 4.24 -8.84
C GLU A 243 -35.72 4.78 -8.60
N ILE A 244 -34.75 4.39 -9.44
CA ILE A 244 -33.37 4.90 -9.39
C ILE A 244 -33.33 6.40 -9.69
N TRP A 245 -34.15 6.86 -10.64
CA TRP A 245 -34.25 8.28 -10.96
C TRP A 245 -34.86 9.08 -9.80
N ASN A 246 -35.96 8.60 -9.21
CA ASN A 246 -36.67 9.27 -8.13
C ASN A 246 -35.88 9.27 -6.81
N SER A 247 -35.23 8.16 -6.45
CA SER A 247 -34.39 8.07 -5.25
C SER A 247 -33.17 8.98 -5.28
N ARG A 248 -32.79 9.46 -6.46
CA ARG A 248 -31.67 10.39 -6.66
C ARG A 248 -32.11 11.78 -7.08
N SER A 249 -33.40 12.10 -7.14
CA SER A 249 -33.91 13.47 -7.38
C SER A 249 -33.88 14.28 -6.08
#